data_AF-A0A9E4PTB5-F1
#
_entry.id   AF-A0A9E4PTB5-F1
#
_cell.length_a   1.000
_cell.length_b   1.000
_cell.length_c   1.000
_cell.angle_alpha   90.00
_cell.angle_beta   90.00
_cell.angle_gamma   90.00
#
_symmetry.space_group_name_H-M   'P 1'
#
loop_
_entity.id
_entity.type
_entity.pdbx_description
1 polymer ?
#
loop_
_entity_poly.entity_id
_entity_poly.type
_entity_poly.pdbx_seq_one_letter_code
_entity_poly.pdbx_strand_id
1 'polypeptide(L)'
;MQPRQGMTDLKCWLGDQGLTVRELATQLEVPLKTVQDWVYRAGTPSPVNQEKLAELMKCTHHWVIDAANGHTSRGVCRLCNEVRAFDNSIDNTVWKPPNRNAAA
;
A
#
# COMPACT_ATOMS: atom_id res chain seq x y z
N MET A 1 -20.28 -23.60 15.35
CA MET A 1 -19.07 -22.96 15.91
C MET A 1 -18.67 -21.85 14.95
N GLN A 2 -18.93 -20.59 15.28
CA GLN A 2 -18.51 -19.47 14.42
C GLN A 2 -17.01 -19.24 14.64
N PRO A 3 -16.17 -19.10 13.60
CA PRO A 3 -14.77 -18.77 13.81
C PRO A 3 -14.68 -17.35 14.35
N ARG A 4 -14.02 -17.19 15.51
CA ARG A 4 -13.60 -15.87 16.01
C ARG A 4 -12.60 -15.32 15.01
N GLN A 5 -13.08 -14.52 14.07
CA GLN A 5 -12.28 -13.74 13.13
C GLN A 5 -11.56 -12.62 13.91
N GLY A 6 -10.57 -13.01 14.73
CA GLY A 6 -9.80 -12.09 15.56
C GLY A 6 -8.42 -11.92 14.95
N MET A 7 -8.21 -10.75 14.32
CA MET A 7 -6.90 -10.12 14.11
C MET A 7 -5.79 -11.11 13.73
N THR A 8 -5.78 -11.53 12.46
CA THR A 8 -4.60 -12.15 11.84
C THR A 8 -3.36 -11.38 12.24
N ASP A 9 -2.38 -12.06 12.82
CA ASP A 9 -1.08 -11.56 13.29
C ASP A 9 -0.67 -10.29 12.53
N LEU A 10 -0.70 -9.12 13.18
CA LEU A 10 -0.44 -7.82 12.54
C LEU A 10 0.89 -7.82 11.78
N LYS A 11 1.86 -8.61 12.26
CA LYS A 11 3.12 -8.87 11.59
C LYS A 11 2.97 -9.62 10.25
N CYS A 12 2.08 -10.62 10.16
CA CYS A 12 1.72 -11.29 8.91
C CYS A 12 0.97 -10.36 7.95
N TRP A 13 0.00 -9.59 8.46
CA TRP A 13 -0.76 -8.63 7.65
C TRP A 13 0.16 -7.55 7.05
N LEU A 14 1.11 -7.02 7.82
CA LEU A 14 2.15 -6.13 7.32
C LEU A 14 2.95 -6.77 6.17
N GLY A 15 3.31 -8.05 6.31
CA GLY A 15 4.04 -8.80 5.29
C GLY A 15 3.26 -8.98 3.97
N ASP A 16 1.97 -9.32 4.04
CA ASP A 16 1.08 -9.52 2.87
C ASP A 16 0.87 -8.22 2.07
N GLN A 17 0.77 -7.11 2.79
CA GLN A 17 0.51 -5.79 2.22
C GLN A 17 1.80 -5.11 1.71
N GLY A 18 2.95 -5.74 1.93
CA GLY A 18 4.26 -5.14 1.68
C GLY A 18 4.55 -3.91 2.56
N LEU A 19 3.87 -3.78 3.71
CA LEU A 19 3.97 -2.64 4.61
C LEU A 19 4.92 -2.92 5.77
N THR A 20 5.63 -1.89 6.24
CA THR A 20 6.41 -1.96 7.48
C THR A 20 5.65 -1.43 8.70
N VAL A 21 6.06 -1.86 9.89
CA VAL A 21 5.55 -1.34 11.19
C VAL A 21 5.58 0.19 11.25
N ARG A 22 6.63 0.79 10.68
CA ARG A 22 6.82 2.24 10.64
C ARG A 22 5.81 2.92 9.71
N GLU A 23 5.56 2.39 8.51
CA GLU A 23 4.57 2.93 7.55
C GLU A 23 3.15 2.86 8.09
N LEU A 24 2.86 1.79 8.82
CA LEU A 24 1.60 1.66 9.52
C LEU A 24 1.45 2.75 10.59
N ALA A 25 2.48 3.00 11.41
CA ALA A 25 2.43 4.07 12.41
C ALA A 25 2.16 5.45 11.81
N THR A 26 2.78 5.74 10.66
CA THR A 26 2.58 6.98 9.92
C THR A 26 1.16 7.11 9.39
N GLN A 27 0.62 6.09 8.72
CA GLN A 27 -0.74 6.11 8.17
C GLN A 27 -1.82 6.21 9.27
N LEU A 28 -1.52 5.72 10.47
CA LEU A 28 -2.40 5.81 11.64
C LEU A 28 -2.21 7.10 12.45
N GLU A 29 -1.16 7.87 12.19
CA GLU A 29 -0.78 9.04 13.01
C GLU A 29 -0.59 8.70 14.50
N VAL A 30 0.13 7.61 14.80
CA VAL A 30 0.40 7.13 16.19
C VAL A 30 1.89 6.93 16.46
N PRO A 31 2.36 6.94 17.73
CA PRO A 31 3.78 6.75 18.02
C PRO A 31 4.29 5.36 17.59
N LEU A 32 5.51 5.29 17.04
CA LEU A 32 6.12 4.04 16.57
C LEU A 32 6.21 2.98 17.68
N LYS A 33 6.54 3.41 18.91
CA LYS A 33 6.61 2.52 20.07
C LYS A 33 5.29 1.82 20.31
N THR A 34 4.18 2.50 20.04
CA THR A 34 2.82 1.99 20.15
C THR A 34 2.58 0.86 19.14
N VAL A 35 2.95 1.05 17.86
CA VAL A 35 2.81 0.00 16.83
C VAL A 35 3.77 -1.17 17.06
N GLN A 36 5.01 -0.91 17.50
CA GLN A 36 5.96 -1.97 17.87
C GLN A 36 5.44 -2.82 19.03
N ASP A 37 4.73 -2.20 19.96
CA ASP A 37 4.13 -2.93 21.07
C ASP A 37 3.02 -3.87 20.59
N TRP A 38 2.17 -3.39 19.68
CA TRP A 38 1.12 -4.20 19.04
C TRP A 38 1.70 -5.37 18.22
N VAL A 39 2.78 -5.12 17.48
CA VAL A 39 3.39 -6.11 16.55
C VAL A 39 4.25 -7.15 17.29
N TYR A 40 5.03 -6.75 18.30
CA TYR A 40 6.06 -7.61 18.91
C TYR A 40 5.80 -8.02 20.35
N ARG A 41 4.96 -7.25 21.08
CA ARG A 41 4.61 -7.53 22.47
C ARG A 41 3.14 -7.91 22.64
N ALA A 42 2.39 -8.00 21.54
CA ALA A 42 0.94 -8.20 21.54
C ALA A 42 0.19 -7.19 22.43
N GLY A 43 0.70 -5.96 22.52
CA GLY A 43 0.04 -4.87 23.22
C GLY A 43 -1.34 -4.61 22.64
N THR A 44 -2.32 -4.34 23.50
CA THR A 44 -3.69 -4.04 23.03
C THR A 44 -3.77 -2.58 22.56
N PRO A 45 -4.14 -2.29 21.30
CA PRO A 45 -4.35 -0.93 20.84
C PRO A 45 -5.53 -0.29 21.60
N SER A 46 -5.47 1.00 21.87
CA SER A 46 -6.60 1.74 22.42
C SER A 46 -7.77 1.72 21.42
N PRO A 47 -9.03 1.91 21.84
CA PRO A 47 -10.20 1.86 20.96
C PRO A 47 -10.06 2.72 19.69
N VAL A 48 -9.56 3.95 19.83
CA VAL A 48 -9.31 4.87 18.70
C VAL A 48 -8.26 4.31 17.73
N ASN A 49 -7.23 3.66 18.25
CA ASN A 49 -6.17 3.09 17.43
C ASN A 49 -6.56 1.74 16.82
N GLN A 50 -7.43 0.98 17.49
CA GLN A 50 -8.08 -0.20 16.91
C GLN A 50 -8.95 0.19 15.73
N GLU A 51 -9.69 1.29 15.83
CA GLU A 51 -10.46 1.83 14.70
C GLU A 51 -9.55 2.21 13.54
N LYS A 52 -8.49 3.00 13.77
CA LYS A 52 -7.57 3.37 12.69
C LYS A 52 -6.84 2.16 12.08
N LEU A 53 -6.38 1.21 12.91
CA LEU A 53 -5.79 -0.04 12.43
C LEU A 53 -6.78 -0.84 11.62
N ALA A 54 -8.02 -0.92 12.07
CA ALA A 54 -9.08 -1.54 11.31
C ALA A 54 -9.24 -0.81 9.97
N GLU A 55 -9.22 0.52 9.90
CA GLU A 55 -9.30 1.28 8.64
C GLU A 55 -8.17 0.98 7.66
N LEU A 56 -6.93 0.83 8.15
CA LEU A 56 -5.80 0.49 7.29
C LEU A 56 -5.70 -0.99 6.96
N MET A 57 -6.05 -1.88 7.89
CA MET A 57 -6.11 -3.32 7.64
C MET A 57 -7.14 -3.70 6.61
N LYS A 58 -8.15 -2.85 6.49
CA LYS A 58 -9.13 -2.90 5.42
C LYS A 58 -8.57 -2.42 4.07
N CYS A 59 -7.29 -2.05 3.96
CA CYS A 59 -6.77 -1.26 2.85
C CYS A 59 -5.48 -1.95 2.26
N THR A 60 -5.09 -1.79 0.99
CA THR A 60 -3.82 -2.29 0.34
C THR A 60 -3.40 -1.28 -0.75
N HIS A 61 -2.26 -0.54 -0.76
CA HIS A 61 -2.03 0.66 -1.64
C HIS A 61 -1.71 0.38 -3.10
N HIS A 62 -2.63 -0.35 -3.68
CA HIS A 62 -2.90 -0.40 -5.08
C HIS A 62 -3.11 0.95 -5.74
N TRP A 63 -2.15 1.47 -6.50
CA TRP A 63 -2.41 2.63 -7.34
C TRP A 63 -3.40 2.27 -8.43
N VAL A 64 -4.55 2.94 -8.43
CA VAL A 64 -5.56 2.79 -9.47
C VAL A 64 -5.53 4.04 -10.31
N ILE A 65 -5.02 3.90 -11.53
CA ILE A 65 -4.80 4.99 -12.49
C ILE A 65 -5.97 5.02 -13.47
N ASP A 66 -6.49 6.20 -13.77
CA ASP A 66 -7.64 6.45 -14.62
C ASP A 66 -7.32 6.20 -16.10
N ALA A 67 -8.40 6.03 -16.88
CA ALA A 67 -8.31 5.91 -18.32
C ALA A 67 -7.85 7.22 -18.96
N ALA A 68 -7.04 7.08 -20.00
CA ALA A 68 -6.50 8.19 -20.74
C ALA A 68 -7.59 9.05 -21.40
N ASN A 69 -7.86 10.24 -20.83
CA ASN A 69 -8.78 11.25 -21.38
C ASN A 69 -8.07 12.60 -21.61
N GLY A 70 -6.84 12.52 -22.10
CA GLY A 70 -5.96 13.66 -22.29
C GLY A 70 -4.52 13.30 -21.99
N HIS A 71 -3.68 14.32 -21.83
CA HIS A 71 -2.27 14.15 -21.48
C HIS A 71 -2.13 13.38 -20.15
N THR A 72 -3.00 13.62 -19.17
CA THR A 72 -2.96 12.96 -17.85
C THR A 72 -4.27 12.27 -17.44
N SER A 73 -4.17 11.37 -16.46
CA SER A 73 -5.16 10.45 -15.88
C SER A 73 -5.03 10.47 -14.37
N ARG A 74 -6.08 10.73 -13.62
CA ARG A 74 -6.01 10.71 -12.15
C ARG A 74 -5.61 9.31 -11.62
N GLY A 75 -5.08 9.16 -10.42
CA GLY A 75 -5.02 7.84 -9.79
C GLY A 75 -4.82 7.91 -8.30
N VAL A 76 -5.37 6.90 -7.62
CA VAL A 76 -5.59 6.95 -6.18
C VAL A 76 -4.98 5.73 -5.51
N CYS A 77 -4.40 5.97 -4.36
CA CYS A 77 -3.74 4.98 -3.53
C CYS A 77 -4.79 4.24 -2.67
N ARG A 78 -4.77 2.90 -2.73
CA ARG A 78 -5.71 1.94 -2.09
C ARG A 78 -5.48 1.47 -0.60
N LEU A 79 -4.63 2.06 0.25
CA LEU A 79 -4.65 1.94 1.75
C LEU A 79 -5.18 3.20 2.48
N CYS A 80 -5.21 4.36 1.84
CA CYS A 80 -5.35 5.64 2.54
C CYS A 80 -5.87 6.77 1.65
N ASN A 81 -6.28 6.47 0.41
CA ASN A 81 -7.02 7.39 -0.45
C ASN A 81 -6.24 8.61 -0.94
N GLU A 82 -4.93 8.50 -1.06
CA GLU A 82 -4.16 9.55 -1.71
C GLU A 82 -4.54 9.68 -3.18
N VAL A 83 -4.79 10.91 -3.66
CA VAL A 83 -5.17 11.20 -5.05
C VAL A 83 -4.00 11.82 -5.83
N ARG A 84 -3.82 11.41 -7.08
CA ARG A 84 -2.75 11.84 -8.00
C ARG A 84 -3.27 11.94 -9.44
N ALA A 85 -2.47 12.43 -10.39
CA ALA A 85 -2.65 12.21 -11.83
C ALA A 85 -1.37 11.67 -12.50
N PHE A 86 -1.52 11.02 -13.65
CA PHE A 86 -0.63 10.08 -14.32
C PHE A 86 -0.68 10.33 -15.83
N ASP A 87 0.45 10.53 -16.49
CA ASP A 87 0.47 10.83 -17.94
C ASP A 87 0.16 9.60 -18.80
N ASN A 88 -0.48 9.83 -19.96
CA ASN A 88 -0.88 8.78 -20.89
C ASN A 88 -0.01 8.69 -22.13
N SER A 89 0.95 9.62 -22.29
CA SER A 89 1.83 9.67 -23.45
C SER A 89 3.22 9.14 -23.10
N ILE A 90 3.87 8.55 -24.10
CA ILE A 90 5.29 8.18 -24.04
C ILE A 90 6.05 9.21 -24.89
N ASP A 91 7.10 9.83 -24.34
CA ASP A 91 8.00 10.67 -25.13
C ASP A 91 8.68 9.79 -26.19
N ASN A 92 8.91 10.35 -27.37
CA ASN A 92 9.14 9.69 -28.66
C ASN A 92 10.49 8.94 -28.75
N THR A 93 10.78 8.09 -27.76
CA THR A 93 11.93 7.20 -27.74
C THR A 93 11.66 6.06 -28.70
N VAL A 94 12.29 6.15 -29.87
CA VAL A 94 12.28 5.08 -30.87
C VAL A 94 12.78 3.80 -30.18
N TRP A 95 11.87 2.84 -29.98
CA TRP A 95 12.23 1.53 -29.49
C TRP A 95 13.28 0.93 -30.44
N LYS A 96 14.52 0.77 -29.97
CA LYS A 96 15.56 0.09 -30.72
C LYS A 96 15.47 -1.41 -30.41
N PRO A 97 15.00 -2.27 -31.35
CA PRO A 97 15.09 -3.70 -31.15
C PRO A 97 16.55 -4.10 -30.89
N PRO A 98 16.81 -5.10 -30.03
CA PRO A 98 18.14 -5.68 -29.94
C PRO A 98 18.54 -6.22 -31.33
N ASN A 99 19.70 -5.80 -31.82
CA ASN A 99 20.23 -6.23 -33.12
C ASN A 99 20.48 -7.75 -33.09
N ARG A 100 19.63 -8.51 -33.81
CA ARG A 100 19.71 -9.97 -33.86
C ARG A 100 20.88 -10.52 -34.69
N ASN A 101 21.68 -9.66 -35.33
CA ASN A 101 22.79 -10.08 -36.18
C ASN A 101 24.18 -9.82 -35.56
N ALA A 102 24.28 -9.61 -34.23
CA ALA A 102 25.58 -9.52 -33.53
C ALA A 102 26.13 -10.89 -33.07
N ALA A 103 25.77 -11.95 -33.76
CA ALA A 103 26.36 -13.28 -33.59
C ALA A 103 26.55 -13.91 -34.98
N ALA A 104 27.72 -13.64 -35.57
CA ALA A 104 28.31 -14.39 -36.68
C ALA A 104 29.78 -14.62 -36.35
#